data_AF-A0A3A0CFZ0-F1
#
_entry.id   AF-A0A3A0CFZ0-F1
#
_cell.length_a   1.000
_cell.length_b   1.000
_cell.length_c   1.000
_cell.angle_alpha   90.00
_cell.angle_beta   90.00
_cell.angle_gamma   90.00
#
_symmetry.space_group_name_H-M   'P 1'
#
loop_
_entity.id
_entity.type
_entity.pdbx_description
1 polymer ?
#
loop_
_entity_poly.entity_id
_entity_poly.type
_entity_poly.pdbx_seq_one_letter_code
_entity_poly.pdbx_strand_id
1 'polypeptide(L)'
;MRVVSGFLASGQRLGAESFKRVRTMLSCRKYVLILGLVALAGLPAAAQSARPYLPADEGDVQKLIADRTQFVQDIYQPSAEDAAKILEAMRDLEGTQAQYQRQSALSLSRLNLSYSIVYHDTNRDPAKRTELMKRFERQYHNILAKAPLSLRNVVRLAEATLTPDVATKGRAAIAQKLATQATQLGETFDIERIDGIAYGPLVPGPRPEIQLPERPTAQPLVLTPDKTPPPAAPPASTPPTPPPSTPTPPAAPPAQPVPAPIQPTARDATPPPPPAPPTAKTASAVVSPAPGVSEWKNMLNVATQKYGYNPAQMEAAQSVINQSLSIAEKHRAANAGAYAEVEKLPDSPEKAAKLKTLNEPLDKVYDTMMKRMESIASLEQRNRAAANEKAGK
;
A
#
# COMPACT_ATOMS: atom_id res chain seq x y z
N MET A 1 -19.96 -82.72 -25.22
CA MET A 1 -19.87 -82.34 -23.80
C MET A 1 -20.66 -81.06 -23.54
N ARG A 2 -21.90 -81.17 -23.03
CA ARG A 2 -22.40 -80.47 -21.83
C ARG A 2 -23.82 -80.93 -21.57
N VAL A 3 -23.95 -81.57 -20.41
CA VAL A 3 -25.11 -82.31 -19.92
C VAL A 3 -25.95 -81.39 -19.02
N VAL A 4 -27.25 -81.63 -19.05
CA VAL A 4 -28.34 -81.10 -18.23
C VAL A 4 -28.16 -81.42 -16.74
N SER A 5 -28.53 -80.50 -15.84
CA SER A 5 -29.04 -80.73 -14.45
C SER A 5 -29.30 -79.34 -13.83
N GLY A 6 -30.44 -78.93 -13.28
CA GLY A 6 -31.58 -79.64 -12.72
C GLY A 6 -31.36 -79.93 -11.24
N PHE A 7 -31.86 -79.07 -10.32
CA PHE A 7 -32.29 -79.36 -8.93
C PHE A 7 -32.76 -78.02 -8.30
N LEU A 8 -34.06 -77.72 -8.09
CA LEU A 8 -35.05 -78.23 -7.13
C LEU A 8 -34.69 -78.04 -5.64
N ALA A 9 -35.66 -77.44 -4.95
CA ALA A 9 -36.15 -77.77 -3.59
C ALA A 9 -35.86 -76.78 -2.44
N SER A 10 -36.99 -76.23 -1.95
CA SER A 10 -37.36 -76.12 -0.53
C SER A 10 -36.65 -75.05 0.33
N GLY A 11 -37.32 -74.18 1.10
CA GLY A 11 -38.74 -74.10 1.45
C GLY A 11 -38.98 -73.04 2.54
N GLN A 12 -40.25 -72.94 2.93
CA GLN A 12 -40.82 -72.32 4.15
C GLN A 12 -40.67 -70.80 4.33
N ARG A 13 -41.77 -70.05 4.20
CA ARG A 13 -42.80 -69.77 5.22
C ARG A 13 -42.25 -69.12 6.51
N LEU A 14 -42.39 -67.79 6.53
CA LEU A 14 -42.97 -66.96 7.60
C LEU A 14 -42.49 -67.23 9.03
N GLY A 15 -41.68 -66.30 9.55
CA GLY A 15 -41.37 -66.23 10.98
C GLY A 15 -40.57 -64.99 11.36
N ALA A 16 -41.28 -63.88 11.57
CA ALA A 16 -40.98 -62.83 12.54
C ALA A 16 -39.53 -62.28 12.63
N GLU A 17 -39.08 -61.48 11.66
CA GLU A 17 -37.99 -60.49 11.86
C GLU A 17 -38.13 -59.29 10.87
N SER A 18 -39.36 -58.95 10.47
CA SER A 18 -39.63 -57.79 9.59
C SER A 18 -39.72 -56.45 10.33
N PHE A 19 -39.19 -56.35 11.55
CA PHE A 19 -39.21 -55.12 12.36
C PHE A 19 -37.84 -54.64 12.86
N LYS A 20 -36.75 -55.01 12.16
CA LYS A 20 -35.40 -54.43 12.42
C LYS A 20 -34.62 -53.96 11.19
N ARG A 21 -35.22 -53.91 9.99
CA ARG A 21 -34.58 -53.36 8.76
C ARG A 21 -35.41 -52.28 8.04
N VAL A 22 -36.03 -51.38 8.80
CA VAL A 22 -36.51 -50.07 8.29
C VAL A 22 -35.88 -48.90 9.08
N ARG A 23 -34.90 -49.17 9.96
CA ARG A 23 -34.19 -48.14 10.73
C ARG A 23 -32.69 -48.04 10.43
N THR A 24 -32.25 -48.54 9.26
CA THR A 24 -30.86 -48.45 8.81
C THR A 24 -30.74 -48.28 7.29
N MET A 25 -31.70 -47.56 6.67
CA MET A 25 -31.57 -47.04 5.31
C MET A 25 -32.25 -45.66 5.19
N LEU A 26 -32.26 -44.89 6.28
CA LEU A 26 -32.70 -43.49 6.30
C LEU A 26 -31.66 -42.54 6.90
N SER A 27 -30.37 -42.94 6.92
CA SER A 27 -29.27 -42.12 7.46
C SER A 27 -28.04 -42.01 6.55
N CYS A 28 -28.17 -42.30 5.26
CA CYS A 28 -27.11 -42.07 4.25
C CYS A 28 -27.58 -41.32 2.99
N ARG A 29 -28.76 -40.67 3.03
CA ARG A 29 -29.31 -39.88 1.91
C ARG A 29 -29.79 -38.48 2.33
N LYS A 30 -29.09 -37.86 3.28
CA LYS A 30 -29.33 -36.47 3.72
C LYS A 30 -28.08 -35.58 3.79
N TYR A 31 -26.95 -36.00 3.22
CA TYR A 31 -25.73 -35.18 3.09
C TYR A 31 -25.16 -35.17 1.66
N VAL A 32 -26.03 -35.09 0.66
CA VAL A 32 -25.66 -34.84 -0.75
C VAL A 32 -26.43 -33.62 -1.30
N LEU A 33 -26.80 -32.69 -0.41
CA LEU A 33 -27.55 -31.49 -0.76
C LEU A 33 -27.06 -30.28 0.06
N ILE A 34 -25.74 -30.12 0.15
CA ILE A 34 -25.08 -28.84 0.47
C ILE A 34 -23.79 -28.76 -0.38
N LEU A 35 -23.95 -28.88 -1.70
CA LEU A 35 -22.95 -28.51 -2.71
C LEU A 35 -23.65 -27.64 -3.75
N GLY A 36 -24.35 -26.63 -3.25
CA GLY A 36 -25.01 -25.61 -4.05
C GLY A 36 -24.21 -24.32 -3.95
N LEU A 37 -23.40 -24.06 -4.97
CA LEU A 37 -23.21 -22.71 -5.53
C LEU A 37 -23.31 -21.56 -4.51
N VAL A 38 -22.22 -21.25 -3.81
CA VAL A 38 -21.99 -19.85 -3.47
C VAL A 38 -21.56 -19.17 -4.77
N ALA A 39 -22.55 -18.47 -5.33
CA ALA A 39 -22.55 -17.75 -6.56
C ALA A 39 -21.35 -16.79 -6.70
N LEU A 40 -20.50 -17.06 -7.69
CA LEU A 40 -19.81 -16.04 -8.46
C LEU A 40 -20.40 -15.91 -9.88
N ALA A 41 -21.57 -16.52 -10.12
CA ALA A 41 -22.21 -16.58 -11.44
C ALA A 41 -23.70 -16.15 -11.45
N GLY A 42 -24.20 -15.43 -10.43
CA GLY A 42 -25.63 -15.09 -10.38
C GLY A 42 -26.04 -14.04 -9.36
N LEU A 43 -25.21 -13.01 -9.15
CA LEU A 43 -25.66 -11.81 -8.43
C LEU A 43 -26.37 -10.89 -9.43
N PRO A 44 -27.55 -10.33 -9.09
CA PRO A 44 -28.24 -9.39 -9.96
C PRO A 44 -27.30 -8.22 -10.29
N ALA A 45 -27.26 -7.84 -11.57
CA ALA A 45 -26.41 -6.78 -12.12
C ALA A 45 -26.72 -5.36 -11.60
N ALA A 46 -27.50 -5.24 -10.53
CA ALA A 46 -27.80 -3.99 -9.84
C ALA A 46 -27.42 -4.14 -8.36
N ALA A 47 -26.52 -3.27 -7.89
CA ALA A 47 -26.12 -3.07 -6.48
C ALA A 47 -24.96 -3.89 -5.90
N GLN A 48 -23.96 -4.28 -6.70
CA GLN A 48 -22.59 -4.41 -6.20
C GLN A 48 -21.71 -3.33 -6.81
N SER A 49 -21.79 -2.13 -6.23
CA SER A 49 -20.59 -1.31 -6.05
C SER A 49 -19.66 -2.10 -5.11
N ALA A 50 -19.04 -3.17 -5.63
CA ALA A 50 -18.03 -3.95 -4.95
C ALA A 50 -16.85 -3.01 -4.75
N ARG A 51 -16.90 -2.24 -3.66
CA ARG A 51 -15.75 -1.47 -3.20
C ARG A 51 -14.65 -2.52 -3.05
N PRO A 52 -13.53 -2.39 -3.78
CA PRO A 52 -12.42 -3.31 -3.62
C PRO A 52 -12.06 -3.35 -2.14
N TYR A 53 -12.05 -4.56 -1.59
CA TYR A 53 -12.03 -4.85 -0.16
C TYR A 53 -10.75 -4.30 0.47
N LEU A 54 -10.81 -3.04 0.90
CA LEU A 54 -9.89 -2.46 1.85
C LEU A 54 -10.74 -2.18 3.09
N PRO A 55 -10.83 -3.15 4.01
CA PRO A 55 -11.43 -2.97 5.32
C PRO A 55 -11.15 -1.58 5.89
N ALA A 56 -12.18 -0.86 6.31
CA ALA A 56 -12.04 0.47 6.90
C ALA A 56 -11.90 0.38 8.43
N ASP A 57 -12.41 -0.70 9.02
CA ASP A 57 -12.42 -0.94 10.46
C ASP A 57 -12.00 -2.38 10.82
N GLU A 58 -11.91 -2.63 12.13
CA GLU A 58 -11.54 -3.94 12.70
C GLU A 58 -12.54 -5.04 12.31
N GLY A 59 -13.83 -4.72 12.24
CA GLY A 59 -14.88 -5.67 11.85
C GLY A 59 -14.71 -6.15 10.41
N ASP A 60 -14.35 -5.25 9.50
CA ASP A 60 -14.04 -5.59 8.12
C ASP A 60 -12.78 -6.47 8.00
N VAL A 61 -11.76 -6.28 8.87
CA VAL A 61 -10.56 -7.14 8.88
C VAL A 61 -10.91 -8.54 9.38
N GLN A 62 -11.74 -8.67 10.42
CA GLN A 62 -12.23 -9.97 10.89
C GLN A 62 -13.03 -10.69 9.80
N LYS A 63 -13.89 -9.96 9.08
CA LYS A 63 -14.62 -10.51 7.94
C LYS A 63 -13.66 -10.97 6.83
N LEU A 64 -12.63 -10.19 6.55
CA LEU A 64 -11.58 -10.57 5.60
C LEU A 64 -10.86 -11.86 6.04
N ILE A 65 -10.50 -11.98 7.33
CA ILE A 65 -9.89 -13.21 7.87
C ILE A 65 -10.84 -14.40 7.66
N ALA A 66 -12.12 -14.25 8.00
CA ALA A 66 -13.12 -15.31 7.80
C ALA A 66 -13.24 -15.73 6.32
N ASP A 67 -13.30 -14.77 5.40
CA ASP A 67 -13.33 -15.04 3.96
C ASP A 67 -12.06 -15.77 3.48
N ARG A 68 -10.90 -15.40 4.02
CA ARG A 68 -9.61 -16.05 3.71
C ARG A 68 -9.49 -17.44 4.31
N THR A 69 -9.99 -17.66 5.53
CA THR A 69 -10.10 -18.99 6.14
C THR A 69 -11.00 -19.89 5.30
N GLN A 70 -12.17 -19.40 4.89
CA GLN A 70 -13.08 -20.15 4.03
C GLN A 70 -12.41 -20.51 2.69
N PHE A 71 -11.72 -19.55 2.06
CA PHE A 71 -10.95 -19.81 0.85
C PHE A 71 -9.92 -20.92 1.05
N VAL A 72 -9.11 -20.88 2.12
CA VAL A 72 -8.11 -21.92 2.40
C VAL A 72 -8.78 -23.28 2.61
N GLN A 73 -9.89 -23.32 3.34
CA GLN A 73 -10.64 -24.56 3.58
C GLN A 73 -11.16 -25.18 2.29
N ASP A 74 -11.74 -24.36 1.40
CA ASP A 74 -12.33 -24.81 0.14
C ASP A 74 -11.30 -25.27 -0.89
N ILE A 75 -10.11 -24.68 -0.88
CA ILE A 75 -9.05 -24.91 -1.86
C ILE A 75 -8.10 -26.02 -1.42
N TYR A 76 -7.59 -25.93 -0.20
CA TYR A 76 -6.53 -26.81 0.29
C TYR A 76 -7.08 -28.01 1.06
N GLN A 77 -8.29 -27.91 1.61
CA GLN A 77 -8.88 -28.92 2.49
C GLN A 77 -7.87 -29.40 3.57
N PRO A 78 -7.29 -28.45 4.35
CA PRO A 78 -6.27 -28.77 5.33
C PRO A 78 -6.80 -29.68 6.44
N SER A 79 -5.90 -30.36 7.15
CA SER A 79 -6.26 -31.03 8.40
C SER A 79 -6.75 -30.00 9.43
N ALA A 80 -7.51 -30.44 10.44
CA ALA A 80 -7.99 -29.52 11.48
C ALA A 80 -6.84 -28.82 12.24
N GLU A 81 -5.72 -29.51 12.42
CA GLU A 81 -4.51 -28.96 13.06
C GLU A 81 -3.87 -27.89 12.18
N ASP A 82 -3.68 -28.17 10.88
CA ASP A 82 -3.08 -27.21 9.96
C ASP A 82 -4.00 -25.99 9.73
N ALA A 83 -5.32 -26.21 9.68
CA ALA A 83 -6.30 -25.14 9.59
C ALA A 83 -6.21 -24.17 10.77
N ALA A 84 -6.03 -24.72 11.99
CA ALA A 84 -5.87 -23.91 13.20
C ALA A 84 -4.58 -23.07 13.14
N LYS A 85 -3.46 -23.67 12.72
CA LYS A 85 -2.17 -22.95 12.54
C LYS A 85 -2.27 -21.82 11.51
N ILE A 86 -2.92 -22.08 10.37
CA ILE A 86 -3.11 -21.06 9.33
C ILE A 86 -4.02 -19.92 9.84
N LEU A 87 -5.10 -20.25 10.56
CA LEU A 87 -5.99 -19.24 11.15
C LEU A 87 -5.28 -18.37 12.18
N GLU A 88 -4.49 -18.98 13.07
CA GLU A 88 -3.68 -18.25 14.06
C GLU A 88 -2.70 -17.31 13.37
N ALA A 89 -1.96 -17.79 12.38
CA ALA A 89 -1.03 -16.96 11.62
C ALA A 89 -1.72 -15.82 10.85
N MET A 90 -2.96 -16.00 10.36
CA MET A 90 -3.73 -14.90 9.76
C MET A 90 -4.18 -13.86 10.80
N ARG A 91 -4.52 -14.28 12.02
CA ARG A 91 -4.86 -13.36 13.12
C ARG A 91 -3.66 -12.53 13.55
N ASP A 92 -2.46 -13.11 13.58
CA ASP A 92 -1.23 -12.35 13.86
C ASP A 92 -0.95 -11.23 12.84
N LEU A 93 -1.48 -11.37 11.61
CA LEU A 93 -1.36 -10.36 10.56
C LEU A 93 -2.40 -9.24 10.65
N GLU A 94 -3.39 -9.32 11.53
CA GLU A 94 -4.48 -8.36 11.67
C GLU A 94 -3.98 -6.92 11.90
N GLY A 95 -3.11 -6.73 12.90
CA GLY A 95 -2.55 -5.41 13.22
C GLY A 95 -1.73 -4.83 12.07
N THR A 96 -0.99 -5.68 11.35
CA THR A 96 -0.19 -5.28 10.18
C THR A 96 -1.09 -4.93 9.00
N GLN A 97 -2.18 -5.68 8.79
CA GLN A 97 -3.17 -5.42 7.76
C GLN A 97 -3.86 -4.06 7.96
N ALA A 98 -4.29 -3.76 9.19
CA ALA A 98 -4.89 -2.48 9.53
C ALA A 98 -3.92 -1.30 9.30
N GLN A 99 -2.64 -1.47 9.65
CA GLN A 99 -1.61 -0.48 9.37
C GLN A 99 -1.39 -0.30 7.85
N TYR A 100 -1.30 -1.39 7.11
CA TYR A 100 -1.13 -1.37 5.66
C TYR A 100 -2.26 -0.61 4.95
N GLN A 101 -3.50 -0.82 5.38
CA GLN A 101 -4.67 -0.12 4.84
C GLN A 101 -4.57 1.39 5.04
N ARG A 102 -4.24 1.85 6.26
CA ARG A 102 -4.06 3.28 6.53
C ARG A 102 -2.99 3.90 5.63
N GLN A 103 -1.89 3.20 5.39
CA GLN A 103 -0.79 3.68 4.55
C GLN A 103 -1.13 3.67 3.06
N SER A 104 -1.88 2.66 2.60
CA SER A 104 -2.18 2.46 1.17
C SER A 104 -3.45 3.19 0.71
N ALA A 105 -4.36 3.55 1.62
CA ALA A 105 -5.64 4.19 1.31
C ALA A 105 -5.48 5.45 0.43
N LEU A 106 -4.55 6.34 0.77
CA LEU A 106 -4.30 7.55 -0.01
C LEU A 106 -3.80 7.23 -1.42
N SER A 107 -2.93 6.23 -1.56
CA SER A 107 -2.39 5.81 -2.86
C SER A 107 -3.48 5.20 -3.74
N LEU A 108 -4.34 4.36 -3.16
CA LEU A 108 -5.44 3.70 -3.85
C LEU A 108 -6.51 4.72 -4.28
N SER A 109 -6.81 5.70 -3.42
CA SER A 109 -7.69 6.84 -3.75
C SER A 109 -7.14 7.66 -4.92
N ARG A 110 -5.85 8.03 -4.88
CA ARG A 110 -5.19 8.77 -5.96
C ARG A 110 -5.16 8.01 -7.29
N LEU A 111 -4.93 6.69 -7.24
CA LEU A 111 -4.98 5.84 -8.43
C LEU A 111 -6.40 5.78 -9.01
N ASN A 112 -7.42 5.61 -8.17
CA ASN A 112 -8.80 5.57 -8.64
C ASN A 112 -9.26 6.91 -9.26
N LEU A 113 -8.86 8.02 -8.64
CA LEU A 113 -9.09 9.35 -9.21
C LEU A 113 -8.39 9.51 -10.56
N SER A 114 -7.10 9.14 -10.65
CA SER A 114 -6.33 9.21 -11.89
C SER A 114 -6.93 8.33 -13.00
N TYR A 115 -7.36 7.12 -12.64
CA TYR A 115 -8.07 6.20 -13.54
C TYR A 115 -9.36 6.85 -14.06
N SER A 116 -10.17 7.44 -13.17
CA SER A 116 -11.43 8.08 -13.54
C SER A 116 -11.21 9.30 -14.44
N ILE A 117 -10.21 10.14 -14.15
CA ILE A 117 -9.85 11.29 -15.02
C ILE A 117 -9.49 10.80 -16.41
N VAL A 118 -8.62 9.79 -16.53
CA VAL A 118 -8.20 9.27 -17.83
C VAL A 118 -9.34 8.59 -18.57
N TYR A 119 -10.23 7.86 -17.86
CA TYR A 119 -11.42 7.26 -18.46
C TYR A 119 -12.33 8.31 -19.11
N HIS A 120 -12.56 9.44 -18.43
CA HIS A 120 -13.42 10.53 -18.91
C HIS A 120 -12.72 11.54 -19.83
N ASP A 121 -11.41 11.40 -20.07
CA ASP A 121 -10.62 12.26 -20.97
C ASP A 121 -10.89 11.87 -22.44
N THR A 122 -11.94 12.44 -23.03
CA THR A 122 -12.33 12.22 -24.43
C THR A 122 -11.41 12.91 -25.43
N ASN A 123 -10.56 13.84 -24.98
CA ASN A 123 -9.64 14.58 -25.84
C ASN A 123 -8.33 13.81 -26.09
N ARG A 124 -8.12 12.72 -25.34
CA ARG A 124 -6.95 11.85 -25.47
C ARG A 124 -7.17 10.79 -26.54
N ASP A 125 -6.09 10.46 -27.24
CA ASP A 125 -6.06 9.32 -28.15
C ASP A 125 -6.57 8.02 -27.47
N PRO A 126 -7.53 7.28 -28.09
CA PRO A 126 -8.13 6.11 -27.47
C PRO A 126 -7.13 5.01 -27.09
N ALA A 127 -6.11 4.76 -27.93
CA ALA A 127 -5.12 3.73 -27.66
C ALA A 127 -4.25 4.11 -26.44
N LYS A 128 -3.78 5.36 -26.38
CA LYS A 128 -3.04 5.89 -25.20
C LYS A 128 -3.89 5.89 -23.94
N ARG A 129 -5.20 6.17 -24.04
CA ARG A 129 -6.12 6.11 -22.90
C ARG A 129 -6.22 4.69 -22.36
N THR A 130 -6.45 3.71 -23.22
CA THR A 130 -6.49 2.28 -22.84
C THR A 130 -5.18 1.81 -22.22
N GLU A 131 -4.03 2.20 -22.76
CA GLU A 131 -2.72 1.87 -22.20
C GLU A 131 -2.54 2.41 -20.78
N LEU A 132 -2.90 3.68 -20.55
CA LEU A 132 -2.82 4.31 -19.23
C LEU A 132 -3.78 3.66 -18.22
N MET A 133 -5.00 3.33 -18.62
CA MET A 133 -5.95 2.61 -17.78
C MET A 133 -5.38 1.26 -17.33
N LYS A 134 -4.84 0.46 -18.26
CA LYS A 134 -4.18 -0.82 -17.93
C LYS A 134 -2.99 -0.63 -16.98
N ARG A 135 -2.23 0.45 -17.12
CA ARG A 135 -1.13 0.79 -16.21
C ARG A 135 -1.64 1.07 -14.80
N PHE A 136 -2.71 1.86 -14.66
CA PHE A 136 -3.31 2.15 -13.36
C PHE A 136 -3.91 0.91 -12.70
N GLU A 137 -4.61 0.05 -13.47
CA GLU A 137 -5.09 -1.24 -12.99
C GLU A 137 -3.94 -2.10 -12.44
N ARG A 138 -2.84 -2.21 -13.19
CA ARG A 138 -1.65 -2.95 -12.73
C ARG A 138 -1.07 -2.37 -11.44
N GLN A 139 -0.96 -1.04 -11.33
CA GLN A 139 -0.48 -0.38 -10.11
C GLN A 139 -1.42 -0.64 -8.94
N TYR A 140 -2.72 -0.56 -9.19
CA TYR A 140 -3.77 -0.80 -8.21
C TYR A 140 -3.69 -2.22 -7.63
N HIS A 141 -3.67 -3.24 -8.50
CA HIS A 141 -3.55 -4.63 -8.06
C HIS A 141 -2.20 -4.95 -7.42
N ASN A 142 -1.10 -4.29 -7.83
CA ASN A 142 0.20 -4.44 -7.17
C ASN A 142 0.16 -3.97 -5.71
N ILE A 143 -0.55 -2.87 -5.43
CA ILE A 143 -0.77 -2.42 -4.06
C ILE A 143 -1.61 -3.46 -3.31
N LEU A 144 -2.75 -3.89 -3.85
CA LEU A 144 -3.58 -4.90 -3.18
C LEU A 144 -2.83 -6.22 -2.90
N ALA A 145 -2.03 -6.70 -3.85
CA ALA A 145 -1.25 -7.93 -3.69
C ALA A 145 -0.18 -7.85 -2.58
N LYS A 146 0.23 -6.64 -2.17
CA LYS A 146 1.18 -6.40 -1.07
C LYS A 146 0.53 -6.37 0.31
N ALA A 147 -0.80 -6.35 0.39
CA ALA A 147 -1.48 -6.38 1.68
C ALA A 147 -1.15 -7.68 2.44
N PRO A 148 -0.92 -7.65 3.76
CA PRO A 148 -0.64 -8.85 4.56
C PRO A 148 -1.64 -9.99 4.36
N LEU A 149 -2.93 -9.68 4.27
CA LEU A 149 -4.02 -10.62 4.01
C LEU A 149 -4.48 -10.67 2.54
N SER A 150 -3.61 -10.28 1.60
CA SER A 150 -3.84 -10.50 0.17
C SER A 150 -3.99 -11.99 -0.13
N LEU A 151 -4.74 -12.36 -1.17
CA LEU A 151 -4.91 -13.76 -1.54
C LEU A 151 -3.56 -14.41 -1.84
N ARG A 152 -2.66 -13.67 -2.49
CA ARG A 152 -1.28 -14.12 -2.73
C ARG A 152 -0.55 -14.48 -1.44
N ASN A 153 -0.61 -13.63 -0.42
CA ASN A 153 0.10 -13.87 0.84
C ASN A 153 -0.56 -14.97 1.67
N VAL A 154 -1.89 -15.06 1.67
CA VAL A 154 -2.62 -16.16 2.32
C VAL A 154 -2.31 -17.50 1.68
N VAL A 155 -2.22 -17.57 0.34
CA VAL A 155 -1.80 -18.78 -0.37
C VAL A 155 -0.38 -19.18 0.03
N ARG A 156 0.57 -18.25 0.04
CA ARG A 156 1.96 -18.53 0.47
C ARG A 156 2.03 -18.99 1.93
N LEU A 157 1.24 -18.38 2.80
CA LEU A 157 1.15 -18.76 4.20
C LEU A 157 0.62 -20.19 4.35
N ALA A 158 -0.47 -20.53 3.65
CA ALA A 158 -1.03 -21.87 3.63
C ALA A 158 -0.03 -22.88 3.08
N GLU A 159 0.59 -22.62 1.91
CA GLU A 159 1.58 -23.51 1.31
C GLU A 159 2.83 -23.71 2.18
N ALA A 160 3.20 -22.73 3.01
CA ALA A 160 4.31 -22.84 3.95
C ALA A 160 3.97 -23.68 5.19
N THR A 161 2.69 -23.78 5.55
CA THR A 161 2.22 -24.58 6.71
C THR A 161 1.86 -26.01 6.31
N LEU A 162 1.39 -26.20 5.08
CA LEU A 162 0.88 -27.49 4.60
C LEU A 162 1.97 -28.41 4.06
N THR A 163 1.65 -29.69 3.98
CA THR A 163 2.52 -30.67 3.33
C THR A 163 2.61 -30.40 1.81
N PRO A 164 3.74 -30.76 1.16
CA PRO A 164 3.94 -30.50 -0.27
C PRO A 164 2.83 -31.07 -1.19
N ASP A 165 2.26 -32.21 -0.82
CA ASP A 165 1.19 -32.86 -1.58
C ASP A 165 -0.12 -32.06 -1.53
N VAL A 166 -0.48 -31.57 -0.33
CA VAL A 166 -1.68 -30.74 -0.14
C VAL A 166 -1.50 -29.38 -0.82
N ALA A 167 -0.31 -28.77 -0.69
CA ALA A 167 0.02 -27.52 -1.37
C ALA A 167 -0.08 -27.65 -2.90
N THR A 168 0.42 -28.76 -3.46
CA THR A 168 0.37 -29.02 -4.91
C THR A 168 -1.06 -29.21 -5.41
N LYS A 169 -1.90 -29.95 -4.68
CA LYS A 169 -3.33 -30.09 -4.99
C LYS A 169 -4.06 -28.75 -4.91
N GLY A 170 -3.79 -27.95 -3.88
CA GLY A 170 -4.36 -26.62 -3.72
C GLY A 170 -3.99 -25.69 -4.89
N ARG A 171 -2.72 -25.65 -5.31
CA ARG A 171 -2.29 -24.89 -6.49
C ARG A 171 -3.02 -25.31 -7.77
N ALA A 172 -3.19 -26.62 -7.98
CA ALA A 172 -3.97 -27.12 -9.12
C ALA A 172 -5.44 -26.69 -9.06
N ALA A 173 -6.06 -26.72 -7.87
CA ALA A 173 -7.43 -26.26 -7.66
C ALA A 173 -7.58 -24.74 -7.88
N ILE A 174 -6.61 -23.93 -7.44
CA ILE A 174 -6.58 -22.49 -7.72
C ILE A 174 -6.48 -22.25 -9.22
N ALA A 175 -5.53 -22.91 -9.89
CA ALA A 175 -5.35 -22.79 -11.34
C ALA A 175 -6.62 -23.19 -12.09
N GLN A 176 -7.30 -24.26 -11.67
CA GLN A 176 -8.57 -24.69 -12.28
C GLN A 176 -9.69 -23.66 -12.08
N LYS A 177 -9.87 -23.13 -10.86
CA LYS A 177 -10.91 -22.13 -10.58
C LYS A 177 -10.67 -20.82 -11.34
N LEU A 178 -9.41 -20.42 -11.48
CA LEU A 178 -9.03 -19.16 -12.12
C LEU A 178 -8.77 -19.29 -13.62
N ALA A 179 -8.63 -20.50 -14.17
CA ALA A 179 -8.41 -20.72 -15.59
C ALA A 179 -9.48 -20.05 -16.45
N THR A 180 -10.76 -20.10 -16.04
CA THR A 180 -11.85 -19.44 -16.77
C THR A 180 -11.69 -17.92 -16.79
N GLN A 181 -11.35 -17.31 -15.65
CA GLN A 181 -11.16 -15.86 -15.54
C GLN A 181 -9.88 -15.41 -16.26
N ALA A 182 -8.79 -16.17 -16.15
CA ALA A 182 -7.54 -15.90 -16.84
C ALA A 182 -7.71 -15.99 -18.36
N THR A 183 -8.47 -16.98 -18.85
CA THR A 183 -8.80 -17.13 -20.28
C THR A 183 -9.64 -15.96 -20.79
N GLN A 184 -10.63 -15.49 -20.01
CA GLN A 184 -11.43 -14.31 -20.36
C GLN A 184 -10.58 -13.04 -20.45
N LEU A 185 -9.54 -12.92 -19.62
CA LEU A 185 -8.61 -11.80 -19.63
C LEU A 185 -7.48 -11.95 -20.67
N GLY A 186 -7.37 -13.11 -21.32
CA GLY A 186 -6.29 -13.41 -22.26
C GLY A 186 -4.92 -13.52 -21.60
N GLU A 187 -4.87 -13.85 -20.30
CA GLU A 187 -3.64 -13.94 -19.52
C GLU A 187 -3.39 -15.37 -19.03
N THR A 188 -2.12 -15.78 -18.95
CA THR A 188 -1.76 -17.04 -18.28
C THR A 188 -1.88 -16.87 -16.77
N PHE A 189 -2.44 -17.86 -16.08
CA PHE A 189 -2.55 -17.83 -14.62
C PHE A 189 -1.18 -17.70 -13.96
N ASP A 190 -1.04 -16.69 -13.11
CA ASP A 190 0.13 -16.44 -12.28
C ASP A 190 -0.35 -16.09 -10.87
N ILE A 191 0.19 -16.79 -9.87
CA ILE A 191 -0.12 -16.58 -8.45
C ILE A 191 0.20 -15.16 -8.00
N GLU A 192 1.18 -14.53 -8.65
CA GLU A 192 1.57 -13.14 -8.40
C GLU A 192 0.47 -12.15 -8.83
N ARG A 193 -0.45 -12.60 -9.68
CA ARG A 193 -1.55 -11.82 -10.24
C ARG A 193 -2.92 -12.26 -9.72
N ILE A 194 -2.96 -13.20 -8.77
CA ILE A 194 -4.21 -13.78 -8.25
C ILE A 194 -5.19 -12.72 -7.73
N ASP A 195 -4.68 -11.72 -7.00
CA ASP A 195 -5.51 -10.62 -6.51
C ASP A 195 -6.09 -9.79 -7.67
N GLY A 196 -5.31 -9.54 -8.74
CA GLY A 196 -5.80 -8.83 -9.91
C GLY A 196 -6.94 -9.56 -10.63
N ILE A 197 -6.84 -10.88 -10.74
CA ILE A 197 -7.87 -11.72 -11.35
C ILE A 197 -9.12 -11.77 -10.46
N ALA A 198 -8.94 -11.91 -9.14
CA ALA A 198 -10.06 -12.06 -8.20
C ALA A 198 -10.87 -10.76 -8.02
N TYR A 199 -10.24 -9.59 -8.05
CA TYR A 199 -10.94 -8.31 -7.88
C TYR A 199 -11.56 -7.76 -9.16
N GLY A 200 -11.19 -8.29 -10.33
CA GLY A 200 -11.69 -7.83 -11.62
C GLY A 200 -11.18 -6.43 -12.02
N PRO A 201 -11.70 -5.88 -13.14
CA PRO A 201 -11.26 -4.58 -13.64
C PRO A 201 -11.70 -3.44 -12.72
N LEU A 202 -10.93 -2.34 -12.72
CA LEU A 202 -11.30 -1.12 -12.01
C LEU A 202 -12.57 -0.52 -12.64
N VAL A 203 -13.57 -0.24 -11.80
CA VAL A 203 -14.76 0.48 -12.24
C VAL A 203 -14.48 1.98 -12.15
N PRO A 204 -14.58 2.74 -13.26
CA PRO A 204 -14.35 4.18 -13.22
C PRO A 204 -15.38 4.87 -12.33
N GLY A 205 -14.91 5.78 -11.48
CA GLY A 205 -15.78 6.60 -10.63
C GLY A 205 -16.56 7.65 -11.43
N PRO A 206 -17.44 8.40 -10.74
CA PRO A 206 -18.08 9.57 -11.34
C PRO A 206 -17.02 10.54 -11.84
N ARG A 207 -17.33 11.27 -12.91
CA ARG A 207 -16.43 12.30 -13.42
C ARG A 207 -16.12 13.29 -12.30
N PRO A 208 -14.85 13.48 -11.91
CA PRO A 208 -14.52 14.43 -10.86
C PRO A 208 -14.92 15.82 -11.33
N GLU A 209 -15.77 16.48 -10.54
CA GLU A 209 -16.12 17.87 -10.75
C GLU A 209 -14.95 18.72 -10.29
N ILE A 210 -14.10 19.10 -11.24
CA ILE A 210 -13.05 20.08 -10.98
C ILE A 210 -13.78 21.43 -10.87
N GLN A 211 -14.06 21.85 -9.64
CA GLN A 211 -14.40 23.24 -9.37
C GLN A 211 -13.14 24.05 -9.66
N LEU A 212 -12.97 24.47 -10.92
CA LEU A 212 -11.99 25.50 -11.20
C LEU A 212 -12.43 26.70 -10.36
N PRO A 213 -11.56 27.28 -9.51
CA PRO A 213 -11.90 28.50 -8.82
C PRO A 213 -12.39 29.49 -9.87
N GLU A 214 -13.61 29.99 -9.68
CA GLU A 214 -14.18 30.99 -10.59
C GLU A 214 -13.10 32.03 -10.82
N ARG A 215 -12.68 32.14 -12.08
CA ARG A 215 -11.62 33.06 -12.46
C ARG A 215 -12.07 34.41 -11.92
N PRO A 216 -11.30 35.06 -11.02
CA PRO A 216 -11.73 36.32 -10.43
C PRO A 216 -12.16 37.22 -11.57
N THR A 217 -13.42 37.67 -11.51
CA THR A 217 -14.02 38.53 -12.53
C THR A 217 -13.01 39.62 -12.82
N ALA A 218 -12.60 39.74 -14.09
CA ALA A 218 -11.59 40.71 -14.48
C ALA A 218 -12.02 42.06 -13.89
N GLN A 219 -11.29 42.56 -12.89
CA GLN A 219 -11.61 43.86 -12.34
C GLN A 219 -11.49 44.85 -13.50
N PRO A 220 -12.52 45.66 -13.77
CA PRO A 220 -12.43 46.66 -14.81
C PRO A 220 -11.19 47.52 -14.50
N LEU A 221 -10.25 47.56 -15.43
CA LEU A 221 -9.08 48.42 -15.34
C LEU A 221 -9.60 49.86 -15.32
N VAL A 222 -9.75 50.43 -14.12
CA VAL A 222 -10.09 51.85 -13.98
C VAL A 222 -8.82 52.62 -14.34
N LEU A 223 -8.69 52.98 -15.61
CA LEU A 223 -7.76 53.99 -16.08
C LEU A 223 -8.26 55.33 -15.56
N THR A 224 -7.88 55.72 -14.34
CA THR A 224 -8.00 57.12 -13.91
C THR A 224 -7.01 57.95 -14.73
N PRO A 225 -7.46 58.87 -15.60
CA PRO A 225 -6.58 59.82 -16.25
C PRO A 225 -6.11 60.83 -15.20
N ASP A 226 -4.83 60.78 -14.85
CA ASP A 226 -4.21 61.76 -13.95
C ASP A 226 -4.05 63.09 -14.70
N LYS A 227 -5.02 63.99 -14.49
CA LYS A 227 -4.98 65.39 -14.92
C LYS A 227 -5.45 66.27 -13.76
N THR A 228 -4.58 66.48 -12.79
CA THR A 228 -4.77 67.59 -11.84
C THR A 228 -3.43 68.28 -11.58
N PRO A 229 -3.29 69.60 -11.86
CA PRO A 229 -2.10 70.34 -11.48
C PRO A 229 -2.07 70.56 -9.95
N PRO A 230 -0.89 70.69 -9.33
CA PRO A 230 -0.77 70.85 -7.89
C PRO A 230 -1.27 72.26 -7.47
N PRO A 231 -2.17 72.37 -6.48
CA PRO A 231 -2.50 73.66 -5.88
C PRO A 231 -1.42 74.08 -4.87
N ALA A 232 -1.11 75.38 -4.89
CA ALA A 232 -0.16 76.04 -3.99
C ALA A 232 -0.63 75.99 -2.53
N ALA A 233 0.34 75.86 -1.62
CA ALA A 233 0.13 75.81 -0.17
C ALA A 233 -0.30 77.16 0.43
N PRO A 234 -1.23 77.16 1.39
CA PRO A 234 -1.36 78.20 2.42
C PRO A 234 -1.05 77.68 3.84
N PRO A 235 -0.86 78.60 4.81
CA PRO A 235 -0.10 78.33 6.03
C PRO A 235 -0.91 77.71 7.18
N ALA A 236 -0.14 77.25 8.17
CA ALA A 236 -0.51 76.51 9.37
C ALA A 236 -1.72 77.05 10.15
N SER A 237 -2.54 76.11 10.64
CA SER A 237 -3.42 76.28 11.78
C SER A 237 -3.45 74.98 12.59
N THR A 238 -3.57 75.13 13.90
CA THR A 238 -3.34 74.22 15.02
C THR A 238 -4.25 72.97 15.09
N PRO A 239 -3.89 71.95 15.90
CA PRO A 239 -4.39 70.58 15.76
C PRO A 239 -5.65 70.30 16.60
N PRO A 240 -6.60 69.50 16.08
CA PRO A 240 -7.51 68.72 16.92
C PRO A 240 -6.98 67.29 17.14
N THR A 241 -7.10 66.84 18.38
CA THR A 241 -6.74 65.54 18.94
C THR A 241 -7.25 64.35 18.10
N PRO A 242 -6.41 63.34 17.75
CA PRO A 242 -6.89 62.13 17.09
C PRO A 242 -7.54 61.14 18.09
N PRO A 243 -8.60 60.42 17.68
CA PRO A 243 -9.13 59.27 18.40
C PRO A 243 -8.15 58.07 18.35
N PRO A 244 -8.30 57.06 19.24
CA PRO A 244 -7.35 55.98 19.40
C PRO A 244 -7.18 55.14 18.12
N SER A 245 -5.93 54.99 17.70
CA SER A 245 -5.49 54.17 16.57
C SER A 245 -5.77 52.69 16.84
N THR A 246 -6.58 52.09 15.97
CA THR A 246 -6.62 50.63 15.78
C THR A 246 -5.31 50.20 15.07
N PRO A 247 -4.72 49.05 15.40
CA PRO A 247 -3.50 48.59 14.76
C PRO A 247 -3.75 48.24 13.29
N THR A 248 -3.06 48.95 12.41
CA THR A 248 -2.99 48.70 10.97
C THR A 248 -2.37 47.32 10.72
N PRO A 249 -2.98 46.43 9.92
CA PRO A 249 -2.33 45.20 9.50
C PRO A 249 -1.09 45.50 8.63
N PRO A 250 -0.03 44.68 8.69
CA PRO A 250 1.19 44.88 7.93
C PRO A 250 0.91 44.87 6.42
N ALA A 251 1.58 45.80 5.72
CA ALA A 251 1.50 45.94 4.27
C ALA A 251 1.85 44.62 3.56
N ALA A 252 0.99 44.22 2.62
CA ALA A 252 1.26 43.09 1.75
C ALA A 252 2.53 43.37 0.91
N PRO A 253 3.42 42.38 0.73
CA PRO A 253 4.59 42.53 -0.12
C PRO A 253 4.18 42.80 -1.58
N PRO A 254 5.00 43.53 -2.35
CA PRO A 254 4.69 43.88 -3.73
C PRO A 254 4.45 42.63 -4.58
N ALA A 255 3.40 42.67 -5.40
CA ALA A 255 3.04 41.60 -6.33
C ALA A 255 4.22 41.33 -7.29
N GLN A 256 4.68 40.08 -7.32
CA GLN A 256 5.66 39.64 -8.31
C GLN A 256 5.04 39.70 -9.72
N PRO A 257 5.81 40.10 -10.74
CA PRO A 257 5.32 40.14 -12.11
C PRO A 257 4.99 38.72 -12.60
N VAL A 258 3.78 38.56 -13.13
CA VAL A 258 3.30 37.33 -13.76
C VAL A 258 4.12 37.08 -15.04
N PRO A 259 4.75 35.90 -15.21
CA PRO A 259 5.44 35.57 -16.46
C PRO A 259 4.46 35.54 -17.63
N ALA A 260 4.87 36.13 -18.76
CA ALA A 260 4.09 36.15 -19.99
C ALA A 260 3.76 34.72 -20.48
N PRO A 261 2.62 34.51 -21.18
CA PRO A 261 2.27 33.22 -21.75
C PRO A 261 3.30 32.81 -22.81
N ILE A 262 3.98 31.70 -22.59
CA ILE A 262 4.88 31.10 -23.56
C ILE A 262 4.02 30.52 -24.69
N GLN A 263 4.09 31.13 -25.87
CA GLN A 263 3.55 30.53 -27.09
C GLN A 263 4.30 29.22 -27.40
N PRO A 264 3.60 28.12 -27.73
CA PRO A 264 4.25 26.91 -28.19
C PRO A 264 4.78 27.13 -29.61
N THR A 265 6.07 27.45 -29.73
CA THR A 265 6.78 27.31 -31.00
C THR A 265 7.00 25.83 -31.26
N ALA A 266 6.50 25.36 -32.41
CA ALA A 266 6.79 24.04 -32.94
C ALA A 266 8.31 23.88 -33.06
N ARG A 267 8.88 22.92 -32.31
CA ARG A 267 10.28 22.51 -32.48
C ARG A 267 10.34 21.35 -33.45
N ASP A 268 11.16 21.57 -34.47
CA ASP A 268 11.65 20.59 -35.42
C ASP A 268 12.14 19.30 -34.75
N ALA A 269 11.90 18.20 -35.46
CA ALA A 269 12.28 16.84 -35.11
C ALA A 269 13.78 16.72 -34.83
N THR A 270 14.13 16.55 -33.55
CA THR A 270 15.46 16.09 -33.13
C THR A 270 15.44 14.55 -33.11
N PRO A 271 16.42 13.85 -33.70
CA PRO A 271 16.45 12.40 -33.70
C PRO A 271 16.56 11.83 -32.26
N PRO A 272 16.03 10.62 -32.02
CA PRO A 272 15.97 10.03 -30.70
C PRO A 272 17.38 9.85 -30.11
N PRO A 273 17.57 10.10 -28.80
CA PRO A 273 18.85 9.84 -28.14
C PRO A 273 19.18 8.35 -28.16
N PRO A 274 20.45 7.96 -28.30
CA PRO A 274 20.88 6.57 -28.27
C PRO A 274 20.55 5.92 -26.92
N PRO A 275 20.31 4.59 -26.89
CA PRO A 275 19.96 3.87 -25.67
C PRO A 275 21.05 4.04 -24.60
N ALA A 276 20.61 4.38 -23.38
CA ALA A 276 21.49 4.53 -22.23
C ALA A 276 22.24 3.22 -21.96
N PRO A 277 23.56 3.26 -21.68
CA PRO A 277 24.30 2.09 -21.24
C PRO A 277 23.72 1.56 -19.92
N PRO A 278 23.78 0.24 -19.68
CA PRO A 278 23.23 -0.37 -18.48
C PRO A 278 23.84 0.29 -17.25
N THR A 279 22.98 0.85 -16.40
CA THR A 279 23.38 1.39 -15.11
C THR A 279 24.04 0.27 -14.31
N ALA A 280 25.35 0.41 -14.13
CA ALA A 280 26.12 -0.44 -13.25
C ALA A 280 25.43 -0.51 -11.89
N LYS A 281 25.27 -1.75 -11.40
CA LYS A 281 24.88 -2.11 -10.04
C LYS A 281 25.52 -1.11 -9.08
N THR A 282 24.71 -0.22 -8.49
CA THR A 282 25.20 0.75 -7.51
C THR A 282 25.90 -0.04 -6.42
N ALA A 283 27.22 0.15 -6.29
CA ALA A 283 28.01 -0.47 -5.25
C ALA A 283 27.33 -0.18 -3.91
N SER A 284 27.13 -1.21 -3.08
CA SER A 284 26.62 -1.06 -1.71
C SER A 284 27.40 0.06 -1.03
N ALA A 285 26.72 1.18 -0.76
CA ALA A 285 27.30 2.25 0.03
C ALA A 285 27.75 1.64 1.36
N VAL A 286 29.01 1.87 1.73
CA VAL A 286 29.57 1.42 3.00
C VAL A 286 28.70 2.00 4.11
N VAL A 287 27.97 1.14 4.81
CA VAL A 287 27.14 1.55 5.95
C VAL A 287 28.10 1.90 7.08
N SER A 288 28.17 3.19 7.43
CA SER A 288 28.93 3.63 8.60
C SER A 288 28.32 3.01 9.86
N PRO A 289 29.13 2.51 10.81
CA PRO A 289 28.62 1.93 12.05
C PRO A 289 27.74 2.96 12.77
N ALA A 290 26.57 2.53 13.23
CA ALA A 290 25.65 3.43 13.90
C ALA A 290 26.26 3.92 15.23
N PRO A 291 26.03 5.21 15.56
CA PRO A 291 26.30 5.69 16.91
C PRO A 291 25.43 4.96 17.93
N GLY A 292 25.76 5.08 19.22
CA GLY A 292 24.95 4.48 20.29
C GLY A 292 23.50 4.97 20.20
N VAL A 293 22.52 4.09 20.47
CA VAL A 293 21.08 4.42 20.36
C VAL A 293 20.69 5.68 21.18
N SER A 294 21.39 5.94 22.29
CA SER A 294 21.25 7.17 23.08
C SER A 294 21.57 8.46 22.32
N GLU A 295 22.46 8.39 21.32
CA GLU A 295 22.92 9.53 20.53
C GLU A 295 22.01 9.82 19.33
N TRP A 296 21.08 8.91 18.99
CA TRP A 296 20.21 9.07 17.82
C TRP A 296 19.30 10.28 17.95
N LYS A 297 18.88 10.64 19.18
CA LYS A 297 18.11 11.87 19.44
C LYS A 297 18.91 13.14 19.10
N ASN A 298 20.24 13.12 19.30
CA ASN A 298 21.10 14.25 18.98
C ASN A 298 21.20 14.48 17.47
N MET A 299 20.93 13.47 16.64
CA MET A 299 20.90 13.63 15.18
C MET A 299 19.79 14.58 14.73
N LEU A 300 18.72 14.76 15.51
CA LEU A 300 17.72 15.78 15.21
C LEU A 300 18.33 17.17 15.23
N ASN A 301 19.15 17.46 16.25
CA ASN A 301 19.79 18.76 16.39
C ASN A 301 20.80 18.98 15.26
N VAL A 302 21.58 17.96 14.92
CA VAL A 302 22.53 18.02 13.81
C VAL A 302 21.82 18.28 12.48
N ALA A 303 20.74 17.54 12.19
CA ALA A 303 19.97 17.73 10.96
C ALA A 303 19.25 19.09 10.92
N THR A 304 18.72 19.54 12.06
CA THR A 304 18.05 20.84 12.17
C THR A 304 19.02 21.98 11.94
N GLN A 305 20.22 21.91 12.52
CA GLN A 305 21.29 22.88 12.27
C GLN A 305 21.76 22.85 10.81
N LYS A 306 21.90 21.65 10.23
CA LYS A 306 22.38 21.46 8.86
C LYS A 306 21.40 21.97 7.81
N TYR A 307 20.11 21.64 7.94
CA TYR A 307 19.09 21.91 6.92
C TYR A 307 18.18 23.10 7.25
N GLY A 308 18.20 23.60 8.48
CA GLY A 308 17.33 24.67 8.94
C GLY A 308 15.86 24.28 8.92
N TYR A 309 15.50 23.21 9.64
CA TYR A 309 14.12 22.72 9.70
C TYR A 309 13.17 23.75 10.31
N ASN A 310 11.99 23.87 9.70
CA ASN A 310 10.87 24.60 10.29
C ASN A 310 10.13 23.70 11.31
N PRO A 311 9.16 24.25 12.09
CA PRO A 311 8.47 23.48 13.13
C PRO A 311 7.77 22.20 12.63
N ALA A 312 7.13 22.25 11.46
CA ALA A 312 6.47 21.08 10.88
C ALA A 312 7.46 19.99 10.45
N GLN A 313 8.62 20.40 9.90
CA GLN A 313 9.71 19.48 9.55
C GLN A 313 10.36 18.87 10.80
N MET A 314 10.50 19.64 11.88
CA MET A 314 10.98 19.14 13.17
C MET A 314 10.06 18.06 13.75
N GLU A 315 8.74 18.28 13.71
CA GLU A 315 7.76 17.28 14.19
C GLU A 315 7.84 15.99 13.36
N ALA A 316 7.91 16.10 12.04
CA ALA A 316 8.09 14.96 11.15
C ALA A 316 9.41 14.21 11.42
N ALA A 317 10.51 14.94 11.63
CA ALA A 317 11.81 14.36 11.93
C ALA A 317 11.83 13.68 13.32
N GLN A 318 11.17 14.27 14.32
CA GLN A 318 11.00 13.66 15.64
C GLN A 318 10.21 12.35 15.56
N SER A 319 9.16 12.29 14.73
CA SER A 319 8.40 11.06 14.48
C SER A 319 9.29 9.96 13.87
N VAL A 320 10.14 10.31 12.90
CA VAL A 320 11.09 9.37 12.28
C VAL A 320 12.09 8.82 13.31
N ILE A 321 12.63 9.67 14.18
CA ILE A 321 13.56 9.25 15.24
C ILE A 321 12.85 8.35 16.26
N ASN A 322 11.67 8.73 16.73
CA ASN A 322 10.91 7.94 17.71
C ASN A 322 10.55 6.55 17.16
N GLN A 323 10.16 6.49 15.88
CA GLN A 323 9.92 5.21 15.21
C GLN A 323 11.18 4.35 15.15
N SER A 324 12.33 4.96 14.82
CA SER A 324 13.61 4.25 14.69
C SER A 324 14.14 3.78 16.05
N LEU A 325 13.98 4.58 17.10
CA LEU A 325 14.28 4.21 18.48
C LEU A 325 13.44 3.03 18.95
N SER A 326 12.13 3.05 18.69
CA SER A 326 11.25 1.93 19.06
C SER A 326 11.67 0.62 18.39
N ILE A 327 12.10 0.66 17.12
CA ILE A 327 12.63 -0.51 16.41
C ILE A 327 13.95 -0.97 17.04
N ALA A 328 14.86 -0.04 17.35
CA ALA A 328 16.14 -0.35 17.96
C ALA A 328 16.00 -0.95 19.38
N GLU A 329 15.08 -0.42 20.18
CA GLU A 329 14.74 -0.93 21.51
C GLU A 329 14.17 -2.35 21.43
N LYS A 330 13.21 -2.60 20.52
CA LYS A 330 12.67 -3.95 20.30
C LYS A 330 13.76 -4.93 19.87
N HIS A 331 14.67 -4.51 18.98
CA HIS A 331 15.79 -5.34 18.56
C HIS A 331 16.73 -5.68 19.73
N ARG A 332 17.08 -4.69 20.55
CA ARG A 332 17.91 -4.91 21.75
C ARG A 332 17.22 -5.80 22.78
N ALA A 333 15.93 -5.61 23.00
CA ALA A 333 15.15 -6.45 23.91
C ALA A 333 15.08 -7.91 23.42
N ALA A 334 14.80 -8.12 22.12
CA ALA A 334 14.75 -9.45 21.51
C ALA A 334 16.11 -10.17 21.56
N ASN A 335 17.21 -9.42 21.52
CA ASN A 335 18.57 -9.96 21.52
C ASN A 335 19.30 -9.77 22.86
N ALA A 336 18.60 -9.46 23.95
CA ALA A 336 19.21 -9.11 25.22
C ALA A 336 20.16 -10.20 25.75
N GLY A 337 19.78 -11.47 25.57
CA GLY A 337 20.64 -12.62 25.91
C GLY A 337 21.95 -12.64 25.12
N ALA A 338 21.88 -12.44 23.79
CA ALA A 338 23.06 -12.41 22.93
C ALA A 338 24.00 -11.23 23.27
N TYR A 339 23.46 -10.05 23.60
CA TYR A 339 24.27 -8.93 24.08
C TYR A 339 24.96 -9.25 25.41
N ALA A 340 24.26 -9.87 26.36
CA ALA A 340 24.83 -10.27 27.64
C ALA A 340 25.91 -11.36 27.51
N GLU A 341 25.78 -12.25 26.53
CA GLU A 341 26.81 -13.25 26.21
C GLU A 341 28.07 -12.60 25.60
N VAL A 342 27.89 -11.65 24.69
CA VAL A 342 29.01 -10.90 24.09
C VAL A 342 29.74 -10.06 25.14
N GLU A 343 29.02 -9.49 26.11
CA GLU A 343 29.60 -8.69 27.20
C GLU A 343 30.55 -9.52 28.08
N LYS A 344 30.24 -10.79 28.31
CA LYS A 344 31.07 -11.74 29.09
C LYS A 344 32.36 -12.17 28.39
N LEU A 345 32.48 -11.94 27.08
CA LEU A 345 33.71 -12.26 26.35
C LEU A 345 34.82 -11.27 26.74
N PRO A 346 36.07 -11.75 26.83
CA PRO A 346 37.22 -10.85 27.01
C PRO A 346 37.33 -9.91 25.83
N ASP A 347 37.85 -8.70 26.06
CA ASP A 347 38.08 -7.70 25.02
C ASP A 347 39.09 -8.22 24.00
N SER A 348 38.52 -8.79 22.94
CA SER A 348 39.19 -9.53 21.89
C SER A 348 38.57 -9.13 20.55
N PRO A 349 39.29 -9.32 19.42
CA PRO A 349 38.72 -9.09 18.10
C PRO A 349 37.44 -9.90 17.84
N GLU A 350 37.29 -11.07 18.49
CA GLU A 350 36.09 -11.90 18.42
C GLU A 350 34.86 -11.24 19.06
N LYS A 351 35.04 -10.58 20.21
CA LYS A 351 33.97 -9.79 20.85
C LYS A 351 33.50 -8.66 19.95
N ALA A 352 34.43 -7.94 19.33
CA ALA A 352 34.13 -6.87 18.39
C ALA A 352 33.39 -7.39 17.14
N ALA A 353 33.79 -8.54 16.59
CA ALA A 353 33.14 -9.15 15.43
C ALA A 353 31.70 -9.61 15.73
N LYS A 354 31.49 -10.24 16.91
CA LYS A 354 30.15 -10.64 17.36
C LYS A 354 29.25 -9.45 17.62
N LEU A 355 29.76 -8.41 18.29
CA LEU A 355 29.01 -7.19 18.55
C LEU A 355 28.64 -6.46 17.25
N LYS A 356 29.56 -6.42 16.28
CA LYS A 356 29.29 -5.85 14.95
C LYS A 356 28.19 -6.61 14.22
N THR A 357 28.23 -7.94 14.24
CA THR A 357 27.20 -8.78 13.62
C THR A 357 25.83 -8.55 14.27
N LEU A 358 25.80 -8.45 15.60
CA LEU A 358 24.58 -8.21 16.36
C LEU A 358 24.02 -6.79 16.12
N ASN A 359 24.88 -5.81 15.84
CA ASN A 359 24.50 -4.43 15.56
C ASN A 359 24.19 -4.15 14.08
N GLU A 360 24.49 -5.06 13.14
CA GLU A 360 24.24 -4.84 11.70
C GLU A 360 22.78 -4.45 11.38
N PRO A 361 21.74 -5.04 12.01
CA PRO A 361 20.37 -4.59 11.82
C PRO A 361 20.14 -3.16 12.33
N LEU A 362 20.79 -2.77 13.43
CA LEU A 362 20.71 -1.41 13.97
C LEU A 362 21.39 -0.39 13.05
N ASP A 363 22.51 -0.77 12.42
CA ASP A 363 23.19 0.05 11.42
C ASP A 363 22.27 0.37 10.23
N LYS A 364 21.51 -0.64 9.75
CA LYS A 364 20.52 -0.46 8.67
C LYS A 364 19.35 0.44 9.10
N VAL A 365 18.88 0.30 10.32
CA VAL A 365 17.82 1.18 10.88
C VAL A 365 18.33 2.61 10.96
N TYR A 366 19.56 2.82 11.44
CA TYR A 366 20.18 4.13 11.53
C TYR A 366 20.36 4.80 10.15
N ASP A 367 20.91 4.07 9.17
CA ASP A 367 21.06 4.57 7.79
C ASP A 367 19.70 4.97 7.19
N THR A 368 18.67 4.14 7.40
CA THR A 368 17.31 4.44 6.95
C THR A 368 16.74 5.68 7.65
N MET A 369 16.96 5.81 8.97
CA MET A 369 16.56 6.99 9.75
C MET A 369 17.20 8.25 9.18
N MET A 370 18.52 8.24 8.96
CA MET A 370 19.25 9.39 8.41
C MET A 370 18.74 9.76 7.02
N LYS A 371 18.59 8.80 6.10
CA LYS A 371 18.02 9.05 4.76
C LYS A 371 16.61 9.66 4.81
N ARG A 372 15.77 9.18 5.72
CA ARG A 372 14.41 9.74 5.91
C ARG A 372 14.48 11.15 6.46
N MET A 373 15.35 11.41 7.43
CA MET A 373 15.57 12.76 7.93
C MET A 373 16.03 13.69 6.81
N GLU A 374 17.05 13.34 6.04
CA GLU A 374 17.51 14.14 4.90
C GLU A 374 16.42 14.40 3.85
N SER A 375 15.50 13.44 3.65
CA SER A 375 14.39 13.58 2.71
C SER A 375 13.31 14.58 3.14
N ILE A 376 13.23 14.93 4.43
CA ILE A 376 12.31 15.95 4.95
C ILE A 376 12.77 17.35 4.54
N ALA A 377 14.07 17.54 4.35
CA ALA A 377 14.62 18.79 3.84
C ALA A 377 14.13 19.05 2.41
N SER A 378 13.71 20.28 2.14
CA SER A 378 13.40 20.72 0.78
C SER A 378 14.64 20.63 -0.10
N LEU A 379 14.45 20.59 -1.42
CA LEU A 379 15.56 20.59 -2.37
C LEU A 379 16.45 21.83 -2.18
N GLU A 380 15.84 22.99 -1.93
CA GLU A 380 16.55 24.24 -1.66
C GLU A 380 17.37 24.20 -0.37
N GLN A 381 16.81 23.64 0.72
CA GLN A 381 17.53 23.45 1.99
C GLN A 381 18.73 22.52 1.81
N ARG A 382 18.58 21.42 1.05
CA ARG A 382 19.69 20.50 0.75
C ARG A 382 20.77 21.15 -0.10
N ASN A 383 20.38 21.93 -1.13
CA ASN A 383 21.33 22.66 -1.96
C ASN A 383 22.09 23.72 -1.16
N ARG A 384 21.41 24.43 -0.24
CA ARG A 384 22.03 25.40 0.67
C ARG A 384 23.00 24.73 1.63
N ALA A 385 22.61 23.61 2.24
CA ALA A 385 23.49 22.84 3.12
C ALA A 385 24.75 22.36 2.37
N ALA A 386 24.61 21.86 1.15
CA ALA A 386 25.74 21.45 0.31
C ALA A 386 26.65 22.61 -0.11
N ALA A 387 26.08 23.81 -0.33
CA ALA A 387 26.85 25.02 -0.62
C ALA A 387 27.65 25.48 0.61
N ASN A 388 27.04 25.45 1.80
CA ASN A 388 27.71 25.79 3.06
C ASN A 388 28.86 24.83 3.38
N GLU A 389 28.69 23.53 3.12
CA GLU A 389 29.77 22.53 3.28
C GLU A 389 30.94 22.77 2.32
N LYS A 390 30.68 23.28 1.11
CA LYS A 390 31.73 23.63 0.14
C LYS A 390 32.44 24.94 0.47
N ALA A 391 31.76 25.89 1.10
CA ALA A 391 32.33 27.18 1.49
C ALA A 391 33.15 27.11 2.79
N GLY A 392 32.91 26.11 3.64
CA GLY A 392 33.65 25.87 4.89
C GLY A 392 34.88 24.95 4.74
N LYS A 393 35.23 24.54 3.53
CA LYS A 393 36.45 23.82 3.17
C LYS A 393 37.32 24.72 2.31
#